data_AF-A0A954HJP8-F1
#
_entry.id   AF-A0A954HJP8-F1
#
_cell.length_a   1.000
_cell.length_b   1.000
_cell.length_c   1.000
_cell.angle_alpha   90.00
_cell.angle_beta   90.00
_cell.angle_gamma   90.00
#
_symmetry.space_group_name_H-M   'P 1'
#
loop_
_entity.id
_entity.type
_entity.pdbx_description
1 polymer ?
#
loop_
_entity_poly.entity_id
_entity_poly.type
_entity_poly.pdbx_seq_one_letter_code
_entity_poly.pdbx_strand_id
1 'polypeptide(L)'
;IRVAMRDGGWKLVAELPSPRPKASGEIAEGETEAMKQAELEDFHLYNLRNDIAEQRDLQATHPAKFRELRDAMIAFHHDVRNEQPLWPAWEWPRYESQHIVWPAYWKPRKK
;
A
#
# COMPACT_ATOMS: atom_id res chain seq x y z
N ILE A 1 -1.06 6.55 0.54
CA ILE A 1 -1.38 5.16 0.99
C ILE A 1 -0.49 4.86 2.19
N ARG A 2 -0.85 3.97 3.12
CA ARG A 2 0.05 3.58 4.22
C ARG A 2 0.61 2.19 4.00
N VAL A 3 1.92 2.06 4.16
CA VAL A 3 2.66 0.80 4.07
C VAL A 3 3.22 0.50 5.45
N ALA A 4 3.23 -0.77 5.85
CA ALA A 4 3.76 -1.18 7.13
C ALA A 4 4.65 -2.41 7.00
N MET A 5 5.76 -2.41 7.73
CA MET A 5 6.66 -3.55 7.89
C MET A 5 6.71 -3.91 9.38
N ARG A 6 6.71 -5.21 9.68
CA ARG A 6 6.81 -5.70 11.05
C ARG A 6 8.00 -6.64 11.17
N ASP A 7 8.79 -6.42 12.21
CA ASP A 7 9.89 -7.29 12.62
C ASP A 7 9.75 -7.59 14.12
N GLY A 8 9.29 -8.81 14.43
CA GLY A 8 9.00 -9.24 15.78
C GLY A 8 7.99 -8.34 16.51
N GLY A 9 8.48 -7.64 17.53
CA GLY A 9 7.69 -6.69 18.34
C GLY A 9 7.61 -5.27 17.76
N TRP A 10 8.39 -4.98 16.72
CA TRP A 10 8.50 -3.65 16.15
C TRP A 10 7.68 -3.53 14.88
N LYS A 11 7.03 -2.38 14.69
CA LYS A 11 6.32 -2.02 13.47
C LYS A 11 6.85 -0.68 12.98
N LEU A 12 7.22 -0.62 11.71
CA LEU A 12 7.50 0.62 11.01
C LEU A 12 6.35 0.90 10.05
N VAL A 13 5.85 2.12 10.05
CA VAL A 13 4.83 2.60 9.10
C VAL A 13 5.45 3.71 8.27
N ALA A 14 5.11 3.77 6.98
CA ALA A 14 5.48 4.85 6.09
C ALA A 14 4.27 5.26 5.23
N GLU A 15 4.27 6.50 4.77
CA GLU A 15 3.33 6.97 3.77
C GLU A 15 3.93 6.82 2.37
N LEU A 16 3.09 6.39 1.42
CA LEU A 16 3.41 6.37 0.00
C LEU A 16 2.63 7.52 -0.67
N PRO A 17 3.33 8.57 -1.15
CA PRO A 17 2.77 9.65 -1.94
C PRO A 17 2.43 9.07 -3.31
N SER A 18 1.15 8.81 -3.51
CA SER A 18 0.65 8.43 -4.82
C SER A 18 -0.75 9.02 -4.94
N PRO A 19 -1.10 9.59 -6.11
CA PRO A 19 -2.50 9.87 -6.38
C PRO A 19 -3.23 8.54 -6.23
N ARG A 20 -4.12 8.44 -5.24
CA ARG A 20 -4.89 7.22 -5.05
C ARG A 20 -5.54 6.89 -6.39
N PRO A 21 -5.23 5.75 -7.02
CA PRO A 21 -5.94 5.32 -8.20
C PRO A 21 -7.43 5.38 -7.89
N LYS A 22 -8.23 5.75 -8.88
CA LYS A 22 -9.66 5.53 -8.73
C LYS A 22 -9.86 4.05 -8.41
N ALA A 23 -10.78 3.75 -7.50
CA ALA A 23 -11.17 2.37 -7.23
C ALA A 23 -11.96 1.85 -8.45
N SER A 24 -11.24 1.55 -9.52
CA SER A 24 -11.71 0.96 -10.77
C SER A 24 -10.94 -0.34 -11.01
N GLY A 25 -11.50 -1.18 -11.88
CA GLY A 25 -10.74 -2.28 -12.47
C GLY A 25 -9.96 -1.80 -13.69
N GLU A 26 -9.55 -0.55 -13.78
CA GLU A 26 -8.91 0.02 -14.97
C GLU A 26 -7.50 0.48 -14.59
N ILE A 27 -6.57 0.44 -15.54
CA ILE A 27 -5.23 1.00 -15.39
C ILE A 27 -5.17 2.26 -16.25
N ALA A 28 -5.01 3.42 -15.62
CA ALA A 28 -4.87 4.69 -16.33
C ALA A 28 -3.47 4.84 -16.94
N GLU A 29 -3.36 5.66 -17.99
CA GLU A 29 -2.08 6.00 -18.59
C GLU A 29 -1.16 6.70 -17.57
N GLY A 30 0.09 6.25 -17.48
CA GLY A 30 1.08 6.81 -16.55
C GLY A 30 0.92 6.36 -15.09
N GLU A 31 -0.13 5.58 -14.76
CA GLU A 31 -0.38 5.15 -13.38
C GLU A 31 0.72 4.19 -12.89
N THR A 32 1.10 3.22 -13.71
CA THR A 32 2.12 2.23 -13.33
C THR A 32 3.51 2.85 -13.23
N GLU A 33 3.81 3.82 -14.10
CA GLU A 33 5.03 4.63 -14.07
C GLU A 33 5.10 5.47 -12.79
N ALA A 34 4.00 6.12 -12.42
CA ALA A 34 3.92 6.89 -11.18
C ALA A 34 4.13 6.01 -9.94
N MET A 35 3.53 4.81 -9.90
CA MET A 35 3.76 3.84 -8.82
C MET A 35 5.23 3.39 -8.75
N LYS A 36 5.85 3.15 -9.91
CA LYS A 36 7.26 2.72 -9.99
C LYS A 36 8.24 3.81 -9.54
N GLN A 37 7.85 5.08 -9.62
CA GLN A 37 8.66 6.23 -9.17
C GLN A 37 8.36 6.69 -7.74
N ALA A 38 7.29 6.20 -7.11
CA ALA A 38 6.87 6.66 -5.79
C ALA A 38 7.84 6.22 -4.68
N GLU A 39 8.29 7.18 -3.87
CA GLU A 39 9.20 6.95 -2.74
C GLU A 39 8.44 6.95 -1.41
N LEU A 40 8.92 6.18 -0.42
CA LEU A 40 8.33 6.18 0.91
C LEU A 40 8.74 7.43 1.70
N GLU A 41 7.77 8.03 2.38
CA GLU A 41 7.93 9.21 3.23
C GLU A 41 7.27 9.01 4.61
N ASP A 42 7.39 10.00 5.50
CA ASP A 42 6.71 10.06 6.80
C ASP A 42 6.73 8.74 7.60
N PHE A 43 7.94 8.37 8.02
CA PHE A 43 8.17 7.14 8.76
C PHE A 43 7.82 7.30 10.24
N HIS A 44 7.20 6.27 10.82
CA HIS A 44 6.88 6.20 12.25
C HIS A 44 7.20 4.82 12.82
N LEU A 45 7.83 4.78 14.00
CA LEU A 45 8.25 3.54 14.65
C LEU A 45 7.42 3.25 15.90
N TYR A 46 6.87 2.04 15.98
CA TYR A 46 6.07 1.58 17.13
C TYR A 46 6.60 0.26 17.68
N ASN A 47 6.37 0.04 18.98
CA ASN A 47 6.63 -1.24 19.62
C ASN A 47 5.32 -1.86 20.11
N LEU A 48 4.83 -2.84 19.36
CA LEU A 48 3.53 -3.47 19.57
C LEU A 48 3.45 -4.34 20.83
N ARG A 49 4.58 -4.66 21.47
CA ARG A 49 4.56 -5.39 22.75
C ARG A 49 4.04 -4.52 23.88
N ASN A 50 4.35 -3.23 23.82
CA ASN A 50 4.03 -2.26 24.88
C ASN A 50 2.96 -1.25 24.44
N ASP A 51 2.76 -1.09 23.13
CA ASP A 51 1.84 -0.13 22.54
C ASP A 51 1.16 -0.74 21.30
N ILE A 52 0.14 -1.57 21.54
CA ILE A 52 -0.66 -2.19 20.47
C ILE A 52 -1.51 -1.18 19.70
N ALA A 53 -1.80 -0.02 20.31
CA ALA A 53 -2.64 1.02 19.75
C ALA A 53 -1.84 2.05 18.92
N GLU A 54 -0.51 1.88 18.81
CA GLU A 54 0.36 2.72 17.98
C GLU A 54 0.27 4.21 18.35
N GLN A 55 0.15 4.49 19.64
CA GLN A 55 -0.06 5.84 20.17
C GLN A 55 1.25 6.62 20.34
N ARG A 56 2.37 5.93 20.50
CA ARG A 56 3.67 6.54 20.80
C ARG A 56 4.69 6.22 19.73
N ASP A 57 5.06 7.24 18.97
CA ASP A 57 6.20 7.15 18.05
C ASP A 57 7.51 7.08 18.85
N LEU A 58 8.33 6.07 18.54
CA LEU A 58 9.56 5.74 19.22
C LEU A 58 10.81 6.08 18.40
N GLN A 59 10.68 6.66 17.20
CA GLN A 59 11.82 6.91 16.31
C GLN A 59 12.96 7.72 16.96
N ALA A 60 12.61 8.75 17.74
CA ALA A 60 13.59 9.61 18.41
C ALA A 60 14.26 8.91 19.61
N THR A 61 13.58 7.96 20.24
CA THR A 61 14.08 7.22 21.41
C THR A 61 14.84 5.96 21.06
N HIS A 62 14.59 5.40 19.86
CA HIS A 62 15.23 4.18 19.36
C HIS A 62 15.82 4.41 17.95
N PRO A 63 16.74 5.38 17.77
CA PRO A 63 17.23 5.78 16.44
C PRO A 63 17.96 4.67 15.70
N ALA A 64 18.66 3.77 16.42
CA ALA A 64 19.34 2.63 15.81
C ALA A 64 18.35 1.64 15.19
N LYS A 65 17.28 1.26 15.92
CA LYS A 65 16.24 0.34 15.42
C LYS A 65 15.40 1.00 14.33
N PHE A 66 15.14 2.31 14.45
CA PHE A 66 14.50 3.08 13.39
C PHE A 66 15.28 3.00 12.09
N ARG A 67 16.58 3.28 12.11
CA ARG A 67 17.44 3.21 10.92
C ARG A 67 17.46 1.80 10.32
N GLU A 68 17.66 0.78 11.14
CA GLU A 68 17.65 -0.62 10.71
C GLU A 68 16.37 -0.99 9.96
N LEU A 69 15.20 -0.71 10.54
CA LEU A 69 13.92 -1.04 9.89
C LEU A 69 13.62 -0.13 8.70
N ARG A 70 14.03 1.14 8.74
CA ARG A 70 13.85 2.07 7.63
C ARG A 70 14.62 1.61 6.41
N ASP A 71 15.90 1.27 6.58
CA ASP A 71 16.76 0.82 5.49
C ASP A 71 16.23 -0.49 4.89
N ALA A 72 15.78 -1.43 5.73
CA ALA A 72 15.14 -2.67 5.27
C ALA A 72 13.83 -2.41 4.51
N MET A 73 12.94 -1.55 5.01
CA MET A 73 11.69 -1.21 4.33
C MET A 73 11.93 -0.54 2.97
N ILE A 74 12.89 0.40 2.90
CA ILE A 74 13.28 1.07 1.66
C ILE A 74 13.83 0.05 0.66
N ALA A 75 14.72 -0.85 1.10
CA ALA A 75 15.26 -1.89 0.24
C ALA A 75 14.16 -2.80 -0.33
N PHE A 76 13.25 -3.30 0.50
CA PHE A 76 12.11 -4.11 0.03
C PHE A 76 11.20 -3.33 -0.92
N HIS A 77 10.95 -2.06 -0.66
CA HIS A 77 10.14 -1.21 -1.55
C HIS A 77 10.79 -1.02 -2.92
N HIS A 78 12.10 -0.79 -2.98
CA HIS A 78 12.83 -0.72 -4.24
C HIS A 78 12.82 -2.05 -4.99
N ASP A 79 12.98 -3.17 -4.29
CA ASP A 79 12.98 -4.51 -4.88
C ASP A 79 11.64 -4.79 -5.57
N VAL A 80 10.53 -4.62 -4.86
CA VAL A 80 9.17 -4.80 -5.40
C VAL A 80 8.91 -3.86 -6.58
N ARG A 81 9.33 -2.59 -6.50
CA ARG A 81 9.18 -1.64 -7.62
C ARG A 81 9.99 -2.04 -8.84
N ASN A 82 11.19 -2.58 -8.66
CA ASN A 82 12.04 -3.01 -9.75
C ASN A 82 11.46 -4.23 -10.46
N GLU A 83 10.91 -5.19 -9.70
CA GLU A 83 10.23 -6.37 -10.22
C GLU A 83 8.91 -6.04 -10.93
N GLN A 84 8.24 -4.94 -10.56
CA GLN A 84 6.95 -4.58 -11.13
C GLN A 84 7.05 -4.27 -12.64
N PRO A 85 6.31 -4.98 -13.51
CA PRO A 85 6.25 -4.65 -14.93
C PRO A 85 5.46 -3.36 -15.17
N LEU A 86 5.79 -2.66 -16.26
CA LEU A 86 4.99 -1.55 -16.76
C LEU A 86 3.82 -2.12 -17.55
N TRP A 87 2.60 -1.84 -17.10
CA TRP A 87 1.40 -2.24 -17.81
C TRP A 87 0.90 -1.06 -18.65
N PRO A 88 0.49 -1.30 -19.91
CA PRO A 88 -0.16 -0.26 -20.68
C PRO A 88 -1.50 0.11 -20.04
N ALA A 89 -2.05 1.25 -20.46
CA ALA A 89 -3.42 1.61 -20.12
C ALA A 89 -4.37 0.44 -20.47
N TRP A 90 -5.24 0.09 -19.53
CA TRP A 90 -6.15 -1.03 -19.66
C TRP A 90 -7.54 -0.66 -19.17
N GLU A 91 -8.54 -0.94 -20.00
CA GLU A 91 -9.95 -0.73 -19.66
C GLU A 91 -10.62 -2.08 -19.39
N TRP A 92 -11.35 -2.16 -18.27
CA TRP A 92 -12.12 -3.36 -17.97
C TRP A 92 -13.32 -3.49 -18.93
N PRO A 93 -13.42 -4.56 -19.75
CA PRO A 93 -14.48 -4.69 -20.76
C PRO A 93 -15.88 -4.92 -20.17
N ARG A 94 -16.01 -5.13 -18.86
CA ARG A 94 -17.27 -5.41 -18.15
C ARG A 94 -18.04 -6.64 -18.66
N TYR A 95 -17.41 -7.53 -19.42
CA TYR A 95 -18.07 -8.70 -20.02
C TYR A 95 -18.72 -9.58 -18.96
N GLU A 96 -17.95 -10.06 -17.98
CA GLU A 96 -18.47 -10.96 -16.94
C GLU A 96 -19.64 -10.36 -16.17
N SER A 97 -19.58 -9.07 -15.84
CA SER A 97 -20.66 -8.39 -15.10
C SER A 97 -22.02 -8.41 -15.82
N GLN A 98 -22.04 -8.54 -17.15
CA GLN A 98 -23.26 -8.64 -17.95
C GLN A 98 -23.88 -10.05 -17.87
N HIS A 99 -23.09 -11.05 -17.48
CA HIS A 99 -23.48 -12.46 -17.46
C HIS A 99 -23.66 -13.01 -16.04
N ILE A 100 -23.43 -12.21 -15.00
CA ILE A 100 -23.68 -12.64 -13.61
C ILE A 100 -25.19 -12.80 -13.39
N VAL A 101 -25.61 -14.05 -13.20
CA VAL A 101 -26.97 -14.38 -12.74
C VAL A 101 -27.00 -14.31 -11.22
N TRP A 102 -27.63 -13.26 -10.69
CA TRP A 102 -27.76 -13.08 -9.25
C TRP A 102 -28.91 -13.93 -8.68
N PRO A 103 -28.74 -14.53 -7.49
CA PRO A 103 -29.84 -15.19 -6.78
C PRO A 103 -30.96 -14.20 -6.44
N ALA A 104 -32.19 -14.68 -6.30
CA ALA A 104 -33.37 -13.84 -6.02
C ALA A 104 -33.26 -13.01 -4.72
N TYR A 105 -32.42 -13.41 -3.77
CA TYR A 105 -32.18 -12.68 -2.53
C TYR A 105 -31.16 -11.54 -2.66
N TRP A 106 -30.45 -11.44 -3.79
CA TRP A 106 -29.49 -10.37 -4.04
C TRP A 106 -30.23 -9.06 -4.35
N LYS A 107 -29.93 -8.01 -3.58
CA LYS A 107 -30.47 -6.67 -3.77
C LYS A 107 -29.34 -5.72 -4.15
N PRO A 108 -29.32 -5.14 -5.37
CA PRO A 108 -28.30 -4.15 -5.72
C PRO A 108 -28.38 -2.96 -4.78
N ARG A 109 -27.24 -2.44 -4.32
CA ARG A 109 -27.19 -1.19 -3.56
C ARG A 109 -27.66 -0.06 -4.48
N LYS A 110 -28.60 0.77 -4.01
CA LYS A 110 -29.02 1.97 -4.74
C LYS A 110 -27.81 2.89 -4.94
N LYS A 111 -27.63 3.36 -6.18
CA LYS A 111 -26.66 4.39 -6.53
C LYS A 111 -27.06 5.72 -5.89
#